data_AF-A0A970TJ29-F1
#
_entry.id   AF-A0A970TJ29-F1
#
_cell.length_a   1.000
_cell.length_b   1.000
_cell.length_c   1.000
_cell.angle_alpha   90.00
_cell.angle_beta   90.00
_cell.angle_gamma   90.00
#
_symmetry.space_group_name_H-M   'P 1'
#
loop_
_entity.id
_entity.type
_entity.pdbx_description
1 polymer ?
#
loop_
_entity_poly.entity_id
_entity_poly.type
_entity_poly.pdbx_seq_one_letter_code
_entity_poly.pdbx_strand_id
1 'polypeptide(L)'
;MEIITHGTFSAALLEEKDFAPAKADPEAFLKTIVDEGCTGLIIPGKLISRALPLMKSGLLDTLRERFAHAAFRVAIVDMPGGLIASAVKTLIKAYKAGDSVRFTGSAEEAMALLASIPSAG
;
A
#
# COMPACT_ATOMS: atom_id res chain seq x y z
N MET A 1 8.70 5.27 8.23
CA MET A 1 8.49 4.10 7.39
C MET A 1 9.70 3.22 7.59
N GLU A 2 9.47 1.92 7.59
CA GLU A 2 10.52 0.91 7.61
C GLU A 2 10.56 0.25 6.24
N ILE A 3 11.75 0.07 5.66
CA ILE A 3 11.91 -0.62 4.39
C ILE A 3 12.21 -2.08 4.70
N ILE A 4 11.35 -2.97 4.22
CA ILE A 4 11.51 -4.41 4.39
C ILE A 4 11.86 -5.00 3.03
N THR A 5 12.91 -5.82 3.00
CA THR A 5 13.40 -6.47 1.78
C THR A 5 13.24 -7.98 1.89
N HIS A 6 12.76 -8.61 0.82
CA HIS A 6 12.67 -10.06 0.70
C HIS A 6 13.13 -10.48 -0.71
N GLY A 7 14.33 -11.07 -0.79
CA GLY A 7 14.97 -11.36 -2.07
C GLY A 7 15.24 -10.07 -2.87
N THR A 8 14.70 -9.98 -4.08
CA THR A 8 14.79 -8.80 -4.96
C THR A 8 13.65 -7.81 -4.76
N PHE A 9 12.69 -8.12 -3.89
CA PHE A 9 11.51 -7.30 -3.63
C PHE A 9 11.70 -6.45 -2.36
N SER A 10 11.40 -5.16 -2.46
CA SER A 10 11.44 -4.21 -1.33
C SER A 10 10.07 -3.58 -1.18
N ALA A 11 9.57 -3.46 0.06
CA ALA A 11 8.35 -2.75 0.36
C ALA A 11 8.50 -1.80 1.55
N ALA A 12 7.78 -0.69 1.50
CA ALA A 12 7.69 0.25 2.61
C ALA A 12 6.58 -0.19 3.57
N LEU A 13 6.96 -0.60 4.78
CA LEU A 13 6.05 -0.77 5.91
C LEU A 13 5.71 0.60 6.50
N LEU A 14 4.42 0.95 6.43
CA LEU A 14 3.92 2.21 6.96
C LEU A 14 3.80 2.17 8.48
N GLU A 15 4.33 3.22 9.10
CA GLU A 15 4.20 3.49 10.52
C GLU A 15 3.29 4.71 10.74
N GLU A 16 2.84 4.92 11.98
CA GLU A 16 1.92 6.02 12.29
C GLU A 16 2.45 7.40 11.90
N LYS A 17 3.77 7.61 12.03
CA LYS A 17 4.45 8.86 11.68
C LYS A 17 4.42 9.20 10.19
N ASP A 18 4.19 8.21 9.33
CA ASP A 18 4.22 8.38 7.87
C ASP A 18 2.91 8.93 7.30
N PHE A 19 1.82 8.84 8.07
CA PHE A 19 0.51 9.32 7.62
C PHE A 19 0.42 10.84 7.59
N ALA A 20 1.18 11.54 8.44
CA ALA A 20 1.22 13.00 8.43
C ALA A 20 1.85 13.58 7.15
N PRO A 21 3.07 13.16 6.74
CA PRO A 21 3.65 13.60 5.46
C PRO A 21 2.85 13.08 4.25
N ALA A 22 2.35 11.83 4.29
CA ALA A 22 1.51 11.30 3.22
C ALA A 22 0.20 12.07 3.02
N LYS A 23 -0.32 12.74 4.07
CA LYS A 23 -1.48 13.64 3.98
C LYS A 23 -1.13 14.99 3.38
N ALA A 24 0.03 15.52 3.74
CA ALA A 24 0.48 16.84 3.31
C ALA A 24 0.84 16.84 1.83
N ASP A 25 1.53 15.79 1.36
CA ASP A 25 1.93 15.62 -0.03
C ASP A 25 1.98 14.11 -0.39
N PRO A 26 0.87 13.54 -0.89
CA PRO A 26 0.80 12.14 -1.28
C PRO A 26 1.79 11.77 -2.39
N GLU A 27 2.09 12.70 -3.30
CA GLU A 27 2.96 12.44 -4.43
C GLU A 27 4.43 12.43 -4.02
N ALA A 28 4.87 13.41 -3.22
CA ALA A 28 6.22 13.41 -2.66
C ALA A 28 6.45 12.18 -1.79
N PHE A 29 5.44 11.79 -1.00
CA PHE A 29 5.50 10.59 -0.18
C PHE A 29 5.71 9.31 -1.00
N LEU A 30 4.93 9.13 -2.08
CA LEU A 30 5.10 7.99 -2.99
C LEU A 30 6.43 8.06 -3.74
N LYS A 31 6.89 9.26 -4.12
CA LYS A 31 8.21 9.45 -4.75
C LYS A 31 9.32 8.96 -3.83
N THR A 32 9.30 9.31 -2.54
CA THR A 32 10.28 8.81 -1.58
C THR A 32 10.31 7.29 -1.54
N ILE A 33 9.15 6.64 -1.51
CA ILE A 33 9.07 5.17 -1.48
C ILE A 33 9.69 4.54 -2.73
N VAL A 34 9.46 5.13 -3.91
CA VAL A 34 10.05 4.65 -5.17
C VAL A 34 11.54 4.95 -5.25
N ASP A 35 11.98 6.13 -4.83
CA ASP A 35 13.40 6.52 -4.84
C ASP A 35 14.23 5.61 -3.91
N GLU A 36 13.61 5.12 -2.83
CA GLU A 36 14.17 4.11 -1.92
C GLU A 36 14.17 2.68 -2.52
N GLY A 37 13.73 2.52 -3.77
CA GLY A 37 13.70 1.24 -4.49
C GLY A 37 12.57 0.31 -4.07
N CYS A 38 11.55 0.81 -3.35
CA CYS A 38 10.41 -0.01 -2.98
C CYS A 38 9.46 -0.20 -4.16
N THR A 39 9.07 -1.45 -4.37
CA THR A 39 8.09 -1.89 -5.38
C THR A 39 6.78 -2.32 -4.73
N GLY A 40 6.62 -2.09 -3.42
CA GLY A 40 5.35 -2.21 -2.76
C GLY A 40 5.24 -1.45 -1.45
N LEU A 41 4.05 -1.55 -0.86
CA LEU A 41 3.64 -0.83 0.34
C LEU A 41 2.89 -1.78 1.27
N ILE A 42 3.22 -1.77 2.55
CA ILE A 42 2.55 -2.57 3.57
C ILE A 42 1.86 -1.62 4.54
N ILE A 43 0.54 -1.74 4.67
CA ILE A 43 -0.28 -0.94 5.58
C ILE A 43 -0.74 -1.83 6.74
N PRO A 44 -0.29 -1.57 7.97
CA PRO A 44 -0.84 -2.22 9.14
C PRO A 44 -2.33 -1.89 9.30
N GLY A 45 -3.15 -2.89 9.55
CA GLY A 45 -4.60 -2.77 9.65
C GLY A 45 -5.01 -1.87 10.81
N LYS A 46 -4.21 -1.85 11.90
CA LYS A 46 -4.37 -0.89 13.00
C LYS A 46 -4.27 0.58 12.54
N LEU A 47 -3.61 0.86 11.42
CA LEU A 47 -3.44 2.19 10.83
C LEU A 47 -4.37 2.43 9.64
N ILE A 48 -5.20 1.45 9.26
CA ILE A 48 -6.07 1.57 8.08
C ILE A 48 -7.10 2.70 8.23
N SER A 49 -7.55 2.98 9.45
CA SER A 49 -8.45 4.09 9.74
C SER A 49 -7.83 5.45 9.41
N ARG A 50 -6.50 5.57 9.53
CA ARG A 50 -5.72 6.75 9.13
C ARG A 50 -5.37 6.74 7.65
N ALA A 51 -5.22 5.55 7.07
CA ALA A 51 -5.02 5.38 5.63
C ALA A 51 -6.27 5.71 4.81
N LEU A 52 -7.47 5.44 5.34
CA LEU A 52 -8.74 5.61 4.63
C LEU A 52 -8.96 7.05 4.07
N PRO A 53 -8.75 8.12 4.86
CA PRO A 53 -8.78 9.48 4.33
C PRO A 53 -7.73 9.73 3.23
N LEU A 54 -6.53 9.17 3.35
CA LEU A 54 -5.46 9.33 2.35
C LEU A 54 -5.83 8.64 1.03
N MET A 55 -6.39 7.43 1.13
CA MET A 55 -6.90 6.68 -0.02
C MET A 55 -7.98 7.47 -0.76
N LYS A 56 -8.82 8.22 -0.03
CA LYS A 56 -9.85 9.10 -0.61
C LYS A 56 -9.29 10.42 -1.16
N SER A 57 -8.20 10.94 -0.58
CA SER A 57 -7.64 12.26 -0.93
C SER A 57 -6.70 12.24 -2.14
N GLY A 58 -6.65 11.12 -2.87
CA GLY A 58 -5.87 11.01 -4.11
C GLY A 58 -4.64 10.10 -4.02
N LEU A 59 -4.30 9.52 -2.85
CA LEU A 59 -3.19 8.56 -2.77
C LEU A 59 -3.38 7.39 -3.75
N LEU A 60 -4.61 6.87 -3.86
CA LEU A 60 -4.94 5.79 -4.79
C LEU A 60 -4.92 6.26 -6.25
N ASP A 61 -5.28 7.51 -6.54
CA ASP A 61 -5.17 8.07 -7.89
C ASP A 61 -3.70 8.27 -8.28
N THR A 62 -2.87 8.82 -7.40
CA THR A 62 -1.42 8.94 -7.62
C THR A 62 -0.76 7.56 -7.76
N LEU A 63 -1.18 6.58 -6.95
CA LEU A 63 -0.74 5.20 -7.11
C LEU A 63 -1.16 4.65 -8.48
N ARG A 64 -2.42 4.85 -8.89
CA ARG A 64 -2.90 4.39 -10.18
C ARG A 64 -2.17 5.09 -11.34
N GLU A 65 -1.95 6.39 -11.27
CA GLU A 65 -1.33 7.17 -12.36
C GLU A 65 0.16 6.87 -12.50
N ARG A 66 0.91 6.88 -11.39
CA ARG A 66 2.35 6.58 -11.43
C ARG A 66 2.64 5.11 -11.70
N PHE A 67 1.77 4.23 -11.23
CA PHE A 67 1.99 2.79 -11.32
C PHE A 67 1.01 2.09 -12.27
N ALA A 68 0.33 2.82 -13.16
CA ALA A 68 -0.39 2.24 -14.30
C ALA A 68 0.53 1.37 -15.18
N HIS A 69 1.83 1.68 -15.16
CA HIS A 69 2.88 0.99 -15.92
C HIS A 69 3.91 0.27 -15.03
N ALA A 70 3.83 0.43 -13.70
CA ALA A 70 4.80 -0.14 -12.77
C ALA A 70 4.08 -1.10 -11.80
N ALA A 71 4.68 -2.26 -11.56
CA ALA A 71 4.12 -3.34 -10.77
C ALA A 71 4.07 -3.04 -9.26
N PHE A 72 3.63 -1.84 -8.85
CA PHE A 72 3.56 -1.44 -7.45
C PHE A 72 2.40 -2.12 -6.75
N ARG A 73 2.70 -2.80 -5.64
CA ARG A 73 1.74 -3.66 -4.95
C ARG A 73 1.54 -3.21 -3.52
N VAL A 74 0.31 -3.31 -3.03
CA VAL A 74 -0.07 -2.90 -1.69
C VAL A 74 -0.55 -4.13 -0.92
N ALA A 75 -0.08 -4.32 0.30
CA ALA A 75 -0.63 -5.30 1.23
C ALA A 75 -1.20 -4.59 2.46
N ILE A 76 -2.34 -5.06 2.94
CA ILE A 76 -2.95 -4.64 4.19
C ILE A 76 -2.88 -5.82 5.16
N VAL A 77 -2.11 -5.63 6.23
CA VAL A 77 -1.83 -6.66 7.24
C VAL A 77 -2.84 -6.53 8.37
N ASP A 78 -3.31 -7.62 8.98
CA ASP A 78 -4.18 -7.59 10.17
C ASP A 78 -5.40 -6.66 9.98
N MET A 79 -6.10 -6.79 8.84
CA MET A 79 -7.20 -5.87 8.53
C MET A 79 -8.31 -5.98 9.60
N PRO A 80 -8.71 -4.85 10.22
CA PRO A 80 -9.81 -4.86 11.18
C PRO A 80 -11.13 -5.22 10.48
N GLY A 81 -11.92 -6.08 11.11
CA GLY A 81 -13.22 -6.51 10.60
C GLY A 81 -14.29 -5.41 10.57
N GLY A 82 -15.50 -5.79 10.15
CA GLY A 82 -16.69 -4.94 10.22
C GLY A 82 -16.74 -3.82 9.16
N LEU A 83 -17.22 -2.64 9.59
CA LEU A 83 -17.46 -1.49 8.70
C LEU A 83 -16.17 -0.97 8.04
N ILE A 84 -15.05 -1.03 8.74
CA ILE A 84 -13.75 -0.57 8.23
C ILE A 84 -13.31 -1.46 7.06
N ALA A 85 -13.31 -2.78 7.22
CA ALA A 85 -13.02 -3.73 6.13
C ALA A 85 -13.91 -3.48 4.90
N SER A 86 -15.20 -3.22 5.12
CA SER A 86 -16.15 -2.96 4.04
C SER A 86 -15.85 -1.66 3.30
N ALA A 87 -15.51 -0.59 4.03
CA ALA A 87 -15.12 0.70 3.46
C ALA A 87 -13.84 0.58 2.62
N VAL A 88 -12.83 -0.13 3.13
CA VAL A 88 -11.57 -0.38 2.43
C VAL A 88 -11.81 -1.16 1.13
N LYS A 89 -12.53 -2.29 1.20
CA LYS A 89 -12.87 -3.09 0.01
C LYS A 89 -13.66 -2.28 -1.02
N THR A 90 -14.58 -1.43 -0.56
CA THR A 90 -15.37 -0.55 -1.44
C THR A 90 -14.48 0.46 -2.16
N LEU A 91 -13.54 1.10 -1.44
CA LEU A 91 -12.59 2.02 -2.05
C LEU A 91 -11.71 1.32 -3.07
N ILE A 92 -11.09 0.19 -2.71
CA ILE A 92 -10.24 -0.59 -3.63
C ILE A 92 -11.00 -0.93 -4.93
N LYS A 93 -12.27 -1.33 -4.81
CA LYS A 93 -13.14 -1.60 -5.97
C LYS A 93 -13.43 -0.32 -6.77
N ALA A 94 -13.74 0.79 -6.11
CA ALA A 94 -14.02 2.07 -6.76
C ALA A 94 -12.81 2.59 -7.56
N TYR A 95 -11.60 2.41 -7.04
CA TYR A 95 -10.36 2.82 -7.69
C TYR A 95 -9.78 1.77 -8.66
N LYS A 96 -10.48 0.65 -8.87
CA LYS A 96 -10.01 -0.49 -9.69
C LYS A 96 -8.62 -1.00 -9.28
N ALA A 97 -8.27 -0.86 -7.99
CA ALA A 97 -6.99 -1.29 -7.44
C ALA A 97 -7.03 -2.74 -6.90
N GLY A 98 -8.07 -3.50 -7.25
CA GLY A 98 -8.30 -4.85 -6.72
C GLY A 98 -7.18 -5.84 -6.99
N ASP A 99 -6.51 -5.70 -8.13
CA ASP A 99 -5.40 -6.59 -8.51
C ASP A 99 -4.07 -6.21 -7.80
N SER A 100 -3.94 -4.94 -7.41
CA SER A 100 -2.75 -4.38 -6.76
C SER A 100 -2.80 -4.45 -5.23
N VAL A 101 -3.97 -4.64 -4.61
CA VAL A 101 -4.13 -4.65 -3.15
C VAL A 101 -4.43 -6.06 -2.63
N ARG A 102 -3.66 -6.51 -1.64
CA ARG A 102 -3.78 -7.82 -1.00
C ARG A 102 -4.02 -7.69 0.49
N PHE A 103 -4.68 -8.67 1.09
CA PHE A 103 -4.94 -8.73 2.54
C PHE A 103 -4.22 -9.93 3.13
N THR A 104 -3.45 -9.73 4.20
CA THR A 104 -2.67 -10.79 4.85
C THR A 104 -2.78 -10.70 6.38
N GLY A 105 -2.36 -11.76 7.07
CA GLY A 105 -2.32 -11.81 8.54
C GLY A 105 -1.01 -11.29 9.13
N SER A 106 0.06 -11.18 8.35
CA SER A 106 1.34 -10.65 8.85
C SER A 106 2.11 -9.87 7.78
N ALA A 107 3.08 -9.06 8.23
CA ALA A 107 4.00 -8.36 7.33
C ALA A 107 4.91 -9.33 6.56
N GLU A 108 5.27 -10.46 7.17
CA GLU A 108 6.05 -11.52 6.52
C GLU A 108 5.25 -12.19 5.40
N GLU A 109 3.99 -12.52 5.65
CA GLU A 109 3.09 -13.07 4.64
C GLU A 109 2.81 -12.04 3.54
N ALA A 110 2.64 -10.76 3.89
CA ALA A 110 2.55 -9.67 2.92
C ALA A 110 3.77 -9.64 2.02
N MET A 111 4.98 -9.67 2.57
CA MET A 111 6.21 -9.67 1.78
C MET A 111 6.30 -10.88 0.86
N ALA A 112 6.05 -12.09 1.36
CA ALA A 112 6.09 -13.31 0.55
C ALA A 112 5.07 -13.27 -0.59
N LEU A 113 3.84 -12.82 -0.29
CA LEU A 113 2.76 -12.75 -1.26
C LEU A 113 3.03 -11.66 -2.30
N LEU A 114 3.49 -10.49 -1.88
CA LEU A 114 3.87 -9.41 -2.78
C LEU A 114 5.06 -9.80 -3.66
N ALA A 115 6.07 -10.51 -3.14
CA ALA A 115 7.22 -10.98 -3.92
C ALA A 115 6.85 -12.08 -4.92
N SER A 116 5.85 -12.91 -4.61
CA SER A 116 5.42 -14.03 -5.48
C SER A 116 4.66 -13.58 -6.75
N ILE A 117 4.16 -12.35 -6.76
CA ILE A 117 3.43 -11.85 -7.92
C ILE A 117 4.46 -11.60 -9.05
N PRO A 118 4.25 -12.10 -10.27
CA PRO A 118 5.15 -11.81 -11.39
C PRO A 118 5.09 -10.32 -11.72
N SER A 119 6.25 -9.66 -11.80
CA SER A 119 6.31 -8.30 -12.36
C SER A 119 5.79 -8.40 -13.79
N ALA A 120 4.73 -7.67 -14.13
CA ALA A 120 4.28 -7.58 -15.51
C ALA A 120 5.45 -7.04 -16.33
N GLY A 121 6.02 -7.89 -17.18
CA GLY A 121 7.13 -7.56 -18.07
C GLY A 121 6.66 -6.72 -19.25
#